data_AF-A0A0G0GT79-F1
#
_entry.id   AF-A0A0G0GT79-F1
#
_cell.length_a   1.000
_cell.length_b   1.000
_cell.length_c   1.000
_cell.angle_alpha   90.00
_cell.angle_beta   90.00
_cell.angle_gamma   90.00
#
_symmetry.space_group_name_H-M   'P 1'
#
loop_
_entity.id
_entity.type
_entity.pdbx_description
1 polymer ?
#
loop_
_entity_poly.entity_id
_entity_poly.type
_entity_poly.pdbx_seq_one_letter_code
_entity_poly.pdbx_strand_id
1 'polypeptide(L)' 'MVRKKILNSKLAGIIRHYSRILKQSGIGFEEIILFGSQAKGTARKWSDIDLAIVSTDFGKDSHAELVK' A
#
# COMPACT_ATOMS: atom_id res chain seq x y z
N MET A 1 -6.66 -1.37 17.51
CA MET A 1 -7.10 0.04 17.70
C MET A 1 -6.43 0.90 16.64
N VAL A 2 -7.20 1.44 15.69
CA VAL A 2 -6.66 2.29 14.61
C VAL A 2 -6.31 3.65 15.22
N ARG A 3 -5.04 4.06 15.13
CA ARG A 3 -4.60 5.40 15.58
C ARG A 3 -4.47 6.29 14.35
N LYS A 4 -5.24 7.38 14.30
CA LYS A 4 -5.08 8.41 13.28
C LYS A 4 -3.74 9.11 13.52
N LYS A 5 -2.82 8.99 12.56
CA LYS A 5 -1.46 9.56 12.65
C LYS A 5 -1.19 10.42 11.43
N ILE A 6 -0.58 11.58 11.66
CA ILE A 6 -0.08 12.42 10.58
C ILE A 6 1.16 11.74 10.00
N LEU A 7 1.10 11.42 8.72
CA LEU A 7 2.20 10.82 7.98
C LEU A 7 3.29 11.87 7.72
N ASN A 8 4.54 11.43 7.75
CA ASN A 8 5.66 12.25 7.27
C ASN A 8 5.38 12.67 5.82
N SER A 9 5.63 13.95 5.50
CA SER A 9 5.40 14.53 4.17
C SER A 9 6.11 13.77 3.04
N LYS A 10 7.34 13.28 3.28
CA LYS A 10 8.12 12.48 2.34
C LYS A 10 7.45 11.12 2.09
N LEU A 11 7.09 10.41 3.15
CA LEU A 11 6.42 9.10 3.04
C LEU A 11 5.08 9.23 2.32
N ALA A 12 4.28 10.23 2.69
CA ALA A 12 3.02 10.52 2.01
C ALA A 12 3.23 10.90 0.53
N GLY A 13 4.31 11.59 0.20
CA GLY A 13 4.70 11.89 -1.18
C GLY A 13 4.98 10.64 -2.01
N ILE A 14 5.76 9.70 -1.45
CA ILE A 14 6.08 8.42 -2.10
C ILE A 14 4.80 7.61 -2.33
N ILE A 15 3.93 7.49 -1.31
CA ILE A 15 2.68 6.73 -1.42
C ILE A 15 1.76 7.36 -2.48
N ARG A 16 1.63 8.70 -2.52
CA ARG A 16 0.86 9.39 -3.57
C ARG A 16 1.44 9.20 -4.97
N HIS A 17 2.76 9.17 -5.10
CA HIS A 17 3.40 8.90 -6.38
C HIS A 17 3.12 7.47 -6.85
N TYR A 18 3.30 6.49 -5.97
CA TYR A 18 3.01 5.09 -6.27
C TYR A 18 1.52 4.86 -6.61
N SER A 19 0.62 5.49 -5.85
CA SER A 19 -0.82 5.49 -6.13
C SER A 19 -1.16 5.95 -7.55
N ARG A 20 -0.45 6.96 -8.07
CA ARG A 20 -0.62 7.43 -9.46
C ARG A 20 -0.09 6.42 -10.47
N ILE A 21 1.06 5.81 -10.20
CA ILE A 21 1.63 4.76 -11.06
C ILE A 21 0.63 3.60 -11.19
N LEU A 22 0.08 3.10 -10.08
CA LEU A 22 -0.91 2.02 -10.09
C LEU A 22 -2.10 2.36 -11.00
N LYS A 23 -2.67 3.57 -10.85
CA LYS A 23 -3.78 4.02 -11.71
C LYS A 23 -3.39 4.10 -13.18
N GLN A 24 -2.19 4.60 -13.49
CA GLN A 24 -1.68 4.68 -14.87
C GLN A 24 -1.40 3.31 -15.48
N SER A 25 -1.05 2.32 -14.66
CA SER A 25 -0.90 0.93 -15.07
C SER A 25 -2.23 0.17 -15.21
N GLY A 26 -3.37 0.85 -15.08
CA GLY A 26 -4.70 0.25 -15.22
C GLY A 26 -5.17 -0.51 -13.98
N ILE A 27 -4.51 -0.36 -12.83
CA ILE A 27 -4.93 -0.95 -11.57
C ILE A 27 -5.88 0.03 -10.87
N GLY A 28 -7.18 -0.25 -10.95
CA GLY A 28 -8.19 0.38 -10.10
C GLY A 28 -8.04 -0.10 -8.66
N PHE A 29 -8.38 0.74 -7.69
CA PHE A 29 -8.43 0.34 -6.28
C PHE A 29 -9.32 1.31 -5.49
N GLU A 30 -9.96 0.81 -4.44
CA GLU A 30 -10.80 1.61 -3.55
C GLU A 30 -9.98 2.18 -2.39
N GLU A 31 -9.01 1.40 -1.88
CA GLU A 31 -8.21 1.78 -0.71
C GLU A 31 -6.73 1.42 -0.85
N ILE A 32 -5.87 2.25 -0.23
CA ILE A 32 -4.46 1.94 0.02
C ILE A 32 -4.23 2.02 1.51
N ILE A 33 -3.76 0.93 2.11
CA ILE A 33 -3.52 0.82 3.54
C ILE A 33 -2.00 0.70 3.77
N LEU A 34 -1.44 1.66 4.51
CA LEU A 34 -0.05 1.57 4.98
C LEU A 34 0.00 0.66 6.21
N PHE A 35 0.88 -0.35 6.18
CA PHE A 35 1.13 -1.22 7.32
C PHE A 35 2.63 -1.34 7.62
N GLY A 36 3.00 -2.37 8.38
CA GLY A 36 4.40 -2.67 8.68
C GLY A 36 5.10 -1.63 9.57
N SER A 37 6.41 -1.53 9.40
CA SER A 37 7.28 -0.74 10.27
C SER A 37 7.04 0.78 10.14
N GLN A 38 6.65 1.25 8.96
CA GLN A 38 6.33 2.65 8.69
C GLN A 38 5.06 3.09 9.43
N ALA A 39 4.00 2.27 9.40
CA ALA A 39 2.78 2.53 10.17
C ALA A 39 3.04 2.52 11.69
N LYS A 40 3.88 1.57 12.16
CA LYS A 40 4.24 1.44 13.58
C LYS A 40 5.20 2.53 14.08
N GLY A 41 5.89 3.24 13.19
CA GLY A 41 6.90 4.23 13.54
C GLY A 41 8.23 3.62 14.01
N THR A 42 8.48 2.36 13.69
CA THR A 42 9.72 1.62 14.02
C THR A 42 10.61 1.39 12.80
N ALA A 43 10.30 2.04 11.68
CA ALA A 43 11.08 1.96 10.45
C ALA A 43 12.49 2.52 10.64
N ARG A 44 13.48 1.82 10.06
CA ARG A 44 14.89 2.22 10.00
C ARG A 44 15.24 2.72 8.59
N LYS A 45 16.48 3.19 8.41
CA LYS A 45 16.96 3.77 7.13
C LYS A 45 16.70 2.87 5.91
N TRP A 46 16.78 1.55 6.09
CA TRP A 46 16.62 0.54 5.05
C TRP A 46 15.29 -0.22 5.15
N SER A 47 14.33 0.30 5.91
CA SER A 47 13.01 -0.31 6.00
C SER A 47 12.20 -0.02 4.75
N ASP A 48 11.55 -1.05 4.25
CA ASP A 48 10.61 -0.96 3.15
C ASP A 48 9.33 -0.20 3.53
N ILE A 49 8.49 0.06 2.52
CA ILE A 49 7.18 0.65 2.67
C ILE A 49 6.15 -0.41 2.30
N ASP A 50 5.48 -0.94 3.30
CA ASP A 50 4.48 -1.99 3.11
C ASP A 50 3.08 -1.38 2.86
N LEU A 51 2.54 -1.59 1.66
CA LEU A 51 1.21 -1.12 1.25
C LEU A 51 0.31 -2.28 0.86
N ALA A 52 -0.92 -2.29 1.37
CA ALA A 52 -1.98 -3.17 0.91
C ALA A 52 -2.91 -2.38 0.00
N ILE A 53 -3.16 -2.91 -1.20
CA ILE A 53 -4.05 -2.31 -2.19
C ILE A 53 -5.34 -3.12 -2.18
N VAL A 54 -6.45 -2.47 -1.87
CA VAL A 54 -7.78 -3.09 -1.91
C VAL A 54 -8.42 -2.70 -3.22
N SER A 55 -8.69 -3.69 -4.07
CA SER A 55 -9.32 -3.51 -5.37
C SER A 55 -10.34 -4.61 -5.61
N THR A 56 -11.48 -4.22 -6.18
CA THR A 56 -12.46 -5.14 -6.76
C THR A 56 -11.95 -5.90 -8.00
N ASP A 57 -10.82 -5.47 -8.58
CA ASP A 57 -10.19 -6.15 -9.71
C ASP A 57 -9.42 -7.42 -9.29
N PHE A 58 -9.09 -7.57 -8.01
CA PHE A 58 -8.30 -8.69 -7.48
C PHE A 58 -9.17 -9.85 -6.97
N GLY A 59 -8.60 -11.07 -6.93
CA GLY A 59 -9.20 -12.20 -6.20
C GLY A 59 -10.32 -12.92 -6.94
N LYS A 60 -10.27 -12.96 -8.28
CA LYS A 60 -11.25 -13.72 -9.07
C LYS A 60 -11.04 -15.22 -8.94
N ASP A 61 -9.79 -15.65 -8.95
CA ASP A 61 -9.40 -17.03 -8.66
C ASP A 61 -8.11 -17.03 -7.83
N SER A 62 -8.26 -17.10 -6.52
CA SER A 62 -7.12 -17.09 -5.61
C SER A 62 -6.21 -18.31 -5.77
N HIS A 63 -6.72 -19.44 -6.28
CA HIS A 63 -5.89 -20.61 -6.54
C HIS A 63 -4.99 -20.36 -7.75
N ALA A 64 -5.57 -19.92 -8.87
CA ALA A 64 -4.79 -19.61 -10.07
C ALA A 64 -3.86 -18.38 -9.88
N GLU A 65 -4.26 -17.41 -9.06
CA GLU A 65 -3.52 -16.15 -8.84
C GLU A 65 -2.39 -16.28 -7.81
N LEU A 66 -2.53 -17.14 -6.79
CA LEU A 66 -1.59 -17.22 -5.66
C LEU A 66 -0.82 -18.54 -5.59
N VAL A 67 -1.28 -19.59 -6.29
CA VAL A 67 -0.58 -20.87 -6.33
C VAL A 67 0.20 -20.96 -7.63
N LYS A 68 1.52 -21.14 -7.50
CA LYS A 68 2.43 -21.37 -8.61
C LYS A 68 3.02 -22.77 -8.52
#